data_AF-A0A329KGD3-F1
#
_entry.id   AF-A0A329KGD3-F1
#
_cell.length_a   1.000
_cell.length_b   1.000
_cell.length_c   1.000
_cell.angle_alpha   90.00
_cell.angle_beta   90.00
_cell.angle_gamma   90.00
#
_symmetry.space_group_name_H-M   'P 1'
#
loop_
_entity.id
_entity.type
_entity.pdbx_description
1 polymer ?
#
loop_
_entity_poly.entity_id
_entity_poly.type
_entity_poly.pdbx_seq_one_letter_code
_entity_poly.pdbx_strand_id
1 'polypeptide(L)'
;MSRLKGFAATGSVKPNTGMAPALQLLSREHTKLRRGMEQVWEFASKSTVRGEEFVQEWLRRERKLRNAFNLHMEKEEQILLGVLSKYLDTDKGPAAVMKYEHELLEETFDELEAAMERLAERPNDEEAFQRVAAQFRRACQVIGDHCYKEENAAFVLAQNLLTDSEKVLVLQMIRKKKQ
;
A
#
# COMPACT_ATOMS: atom_id res chain seq x y z
N MET A 1 14.88 -1.93 -24.97
CA MET A 1 13.51 -2.11 -24.42
C MET A 1 13.56 -3.18 -23.33
N SER A 2 13.88 -2.79 -22.10
CA SER A 2 13.96 -3.72 -20.98
C SER A 2 12.59 -3.77 -20.30
N ARG A 3 11.92 -4.93 -20.33
CA ARG A 3 10.76 -5.18 -19.47
C ARG A 3 11.23 -4.93 -18.03
N LEU A 4 10.60 -4.01 -17.31
CA LEU A 4 10.76 -3.88 -15.87
C LEU A 4 10.28 -5.18 -15.22
N LYS A 5 11.19 -6.14 -15.08
CA LYS A 5 11.03 -7.37 -14.30
C LYS A 5 10.81 -7.08 -12.80
N GLY A 6 10.82 -5.81 -12.37
CA GLY A 6 10.73 -5.41 -10.96
C GLY A 6 9.31 -5.26 -10.39
N PHE A 7 8.29 -5.00 -11.22
CA PHE A 7 6.92 -4.86 -10.70
C PHE A 7 6.18 -6.20 -10.58
N ALA A 8 6.56 -7.19 -11.41
CA ALA A 8 5.86 -8.47 -11.51
C ALA A 8 6.55 -9.62 -10.73
N ALA A 9 7.55 -9.34 -9.89
CA ALA A 9 8.41 -10.37 -9.30
C ALA A 9 8.42 -10.43 -7.76
N THR A 10 7.47 -9.83 -7.07
CA THR A 10 7.04 -10.36 -5.77
C THR A 10 5.80 -11.20 -6.06
N GLY A 11 6.01 -12.52 -6.14
CA GLY A 11 5.04 -13.47 -6.67
C GLY A 11 3.63 -13.23 -6.18
N SER A 12 2.66 -13.51 -7.05
CA SER A 12 1.27 -13.69 -6.64
C SER A 12 1.25 -14.72 -5.52
N VAL A 13 1.21 -14.25 -4.27
CA VAL A 13 1.00 -15.10 -3.11
C VAL A 13 -0.39 -15.65 -3.31
N LYS A 14 -0.48 -16.97 -3.55
CA LYS A 14 -1.76 -17.67 -3.63
C LYS A 14 -2.58 -17.23 -2.42
N PRO A 15 -3.89 -16.95 -2.57
CA PRO A 15 -4.72 -16.59 -1.43
C PRO A 15 -4.50 -17.65 -0.35
N ASN A 16 -4.03 -17.21 0.82
CA ASN A 16 -3.67 -18.13 1.88
C ASN A 16 -4.98 -18.63 2.52
N THR A 17 -5.56 -19.65 1.91
CA THR A 17 -6.88 -20.21 2.26
C THR A 17 -6.92 -20.80 3.66
N GLY A 18 -5.76 -20.97 4.32
CA GLY A 18 -5.63 -21.39 5.71
C GLY A 18 -5.67 -20.26 6.75
N MET A 19 -5.65 -18.98 6.35
CA MET A 19 -5.71 -17.85 7.30
C MET A 19 -7.15 -17.54 7.73
N ALA A 20 -7.30 -16.87 8.87
CA ALA A 20 -8.58 -16.35 9.33
C ALA A 20 -9.18 -15.38 8.29
N PRO A 21 -10.52 -15.30 8.17
CA PRO A 21 -11.16 -14.51 7.11
C PRO A 21 -10.80 -13.01 7.12
N ALA A 22 -10.46 -12.45 8.28
CA ALA A 22 -10.00 -11.06 8.41
C ALA A 22 -8.66 -10.84 7.68
N LEU A 23 -7.68 -11.71 7.93
CA LEU A 23 -6.35 -11.65 7.32
C LEU A 23 -6.43 -11.92 5.80
N GLN A 24 -7.31 -12.83 5.38
CA GLN A 24 -7.60 -13.02 3.95
C GLN A 24 -8.21 -11.77 3.30
N LEU A 25 -8.95 -10.95 4.06
CA LEU A 25 -9.52 -9.71 3.55
C LEU A 25 -8.41 -8.67 3.35
N LEU A 26 -7.55 -8.44 4.34
CA LEU A 26 -6.41 -7.53 4.23
C LEU A 26 -5.45 -7.94 3.10
N SER A 27 -5.08 -9.22 3.00
CA SER A 27 -4.26 -9.73 1.89
C SER A 27 -4.92 -9.55 0.50
N ARG A 28 -6.25 -9.60 0.41
CA ARG A 28 -6.96 -9.26 -0.84
C ARG A 28 -6.90 -7.76 -1.16
N GLU A 29 -6.81 -6.90 -0.15
CA GLU A 29 -6.58 -5.47 -0.34
C GLU A 29 -5.17 -5.25 -0.94
N HIS A 30 -4.13 -5.98 -0.51
CA HIS A 30 -2.81 -5.92 -1.14
C HIS A 30 -2.86 -6.24 -2.65
N THR A 31 -3.59 -7.28 -3.04
CA THR A 31 -3.78 -7.62 -4.47
C THR A 31 -4.39 -6.45 -5.24
N LYS A 32 -5.36 -5.74 -4.65
CA LYS A 32 -5.98 -4.57 -5.28
C LYS A 32 -5.03 -3.38 -5.34
N LEU A 33 -4.26 -3.14 -4.27
CA LEU A 33 -3.26 -2.07 -4.20
C LEU A 33 -2.16 -2.29 -5.25
N ARG A 34 -1.60 -3.50 -5.34
CA ARG A 34 -0.63 -3.89 -6.38
C ARG A 34 -1.16 -3.64 -7.78
N ARG A 35 -2.40 -4.08 -8.07
CA ARG A 35 -3.04 -3.82 -9.36
C ARG A 35 -3.25 -2.32 -9.61
N GLY A 36 -3.62 -1.55 -8.59
CA GLY A 36 -3.77 -0.10 -8.68
C GLY A 36 -2.45 0.59 -9.03
N MET A 37 -1.36 0.19 -8.38
CA MET A 37 0.00 0.65 -8.68
C MET A 37 0.40 0.37 -10.13
N GLU A 38 0.17 -0.86 -10.60
CA GLU A 38 0.43 -1.25 -11.99
C GLU A 38 -0.37 -0.38 -12.97
N GLN A 39 -1.65 -0.13 -12.70
CA GLN A 39 -2.52 0.66 -13.57
C GLN A 39 -2.12 2.15 -13.63
N VAL A 40 -1.67 2.73 -12.53
CA VAL A 40 -1.15 4.10 -12.49
C VAL A 40 0.16 4.17 -13.27
N TRP A 41 1.07 3.21 -13.06
CA TRP A 41 2.35 3.17 -13.76
C TRP A 41 2.17 2.94 -15.28
N GLU A 42 1.29 2.03 -15.67
CA GLU A 42 0.98 1.76 -17.06
C GLU A 42 0.43 3.00 -17.76
N PHE A 43 -0.48 3.73 -17.10
CA PHE A 43 -1.00 5.00 -17.59
C PHE A 43 0.13 6.03 -17.81
N ALA A 44 0.98 6.25 -16.81
CA ALA A 44 2.06 7.22 -16.90
C ALA A 44 3.12 6.84 -17.96
N SER A 45 3.50 5.55 -18.04
CA SER A 45 4.59 5.09 -18.90
C SER A 45 4.21 4.92 -20.37
N LYS A 46 2.94 4.65 -20.68
CA LYS A 46 2.46 4.48 -22.07
C LYS A 46 1.97 5.77 -22.72
N SER A 47 1.84 6.85 -21.96
CA SER A 47 1.34 8.12 -22.48
C SER A 47 2.39 8.81 -23.35
N THR A 48 2.04 9.02 -24.61
CA THR A 48 2.87 9.71 -25.62
C THR A 48 2.60 11.21 -25.69
N VAL A 49 1.47 11.65 -25.15
CA VAL A 49 1.08 13.05 -25.01
C VAL A 49 1.10 13.39 -23.53
N ARG A 50 1.86 14.43 -23.17
CA ARG A 50 1.98 14.97 -21.82
C ARG A 50 1.49 16.42 -21.86
N GLY A 51 0.74 16.80 -20.84
CA GLY A 51 0.03 18.07 -20.78
C GLY A 51 -0.91 18.07 -19.57
N GLU A 52 -1.65 19.16 -19.39
CA GLU A 52 -2.47 19.37 -18.20
C GLU A 52 -3.46 18.23 -17.93
N GLU A 53 -4.22 17.80 -18.93
CA GLU A 53 -5.18 16.70 -18.79
C GLU A 53 -4.52 15.38 -18.35
N PHE A 54 -3.33 15.08 -18.89
CA PHE A 54 -2.56 13.90 -18.50
C PHE A 54 -2.14 13.98 -17.03
N VAL A 55 -1.63 15.13 -16.59
CA VAL A 55 -1.20 15.35 -15.20
C VAL A 55 -2.38 15.26 -14.24
N GLN A 56 -3.53 15.85 -14.59
CA GLN A 56 -4.75 15.77 -13.79
C GLN A 56 -5.26 14.34 -13.66
N GLU A 57 -5.23 13.55 -14.74
CA GLU A 57 -5.62 12.13 -14.67
C GLU A 57 -4.62 11.30 -13.86
N TRP A 58 -3.31 11.58 -13.93
CA TRP A 58 -2.33 10.92 -13.06
C TRP A 58 -2.61 11.24 -11.59
N LEU A 59 -2.75 12.52 -11.24
CA LEU A 59 -3.10 12.99 -9.90
C LEU A 59 -4.36 12.30 -9.36
N ARG A 60 -5.40 12.20 -10.18
CA ARG A 60 -6.65 11.55 -9.79
C ARG A 60 -6.46 10.07 -9.48
N ARG A 61 -5.66 9.35 -10.26
CA ARG A 61 -5.38 7.92 -10.06
C ARG A 61 -4.49 7.68 -8.85
N GLU A 62 -3.47 8.51 -8.67
CA GLU A 62 -2.57 8.48 -7.51
C GLU A 62 -3.36 8.72 -6.23
N ARG A 63 -4.16 9.79 -6.15
CA ARG A 63 -4.99 10.10 -4.98
C ARG A 63 -5.95 8.98 -4.61
N LYS A 64 -6.55 8.34 -5.62
CA LYS A 64 -7.42 7.17 -5.40
C LYS A 64 -6.65 5.99 -4.80
N LEU A 65 -5.42 5.75 -5.26
CA LEU A 65 -4.56 4.71 -4.72
C LEU A 65 -4.13 5.05 -3.28
N ARG A 66 -3.68 6.28 -3.02
CA ARG A 66 -3.32 6.75 -1.67
C ARG A 66 -4.46 6.59 -0.68
N ASN A 67 -5.67 7.01 -1.04
CA ASN A 67 -6.85 6.85 -0.17
C ASN A 67 -7.16 5.38 0.15
N ALA A 68 -6.95 4.47 -0.82
CA ALA A 68 -7.12 3.04 -0.59
C ALA A 68 -6.04 2.50 0.35
N PHE A 69 -4.82 3.00 0.24
CA PHE A 69 -3.70 2.63 1.11
C PHE A 69 -3.88 3.14 2.54
N ASN A 70 -4.25 4.42 2.72
CA ASN A 70 -4.52 4.97 4.05
C ASN A 70 -5.64 4.22 4.77
N LEU A 71 -6.74 3.89 4.07
CA LEU A 71 -7.81 3.08 4.67
C LEU A 71 -7.31 1.70 5.10
N HIS A 72 -6.40 1.11 4.33
CA HIS A 72 -5.80 -0.19 4.62
C HIS A 72 -4.93 -0.12 5.88
N MET A 73 -3.97 0.80 5.94
CA MET A 73 -3.13 1.03 7.12
C MET A 73 -3.97 1.31 8.38
N GLU A 74 -5.01 2.15 8.27
CA GLU A 74 -5.88 2.42 9.41
C GLU A 74 -6.58 1.17 9.95
N LYS A 75 -6.91 0.19 9.10
CA LYS A 75 -7.47 -1.09 9.56
C LYS A 75 -6.41 -1.91 10.28
N GLU A 76 -5.18 -1.92 9.80
CA GLU A 76 -4.10 -2.61 10.49
C GLU A 76 -3.81 -1.98 11.84
N GLU A 77 -3.56 -0.68 11.89
CA GLU A 77 -3.17 -0.01 13.12
C GLU A 77 -4.29 0.00 14.17
N GLN A 78 -5.48 0.48 13.79
CA GLN A 78 -6.55 0.72 14.75
C GLN A 78 -7.29 -0.56 15.13
N ILE A 79 -7.27 -1.59 14.28
CA ILE A 79 -8.04 -2.81 14.48
C ILE A 79 -7.13 -4.01 14.73
N LEU A 80 -6.29 -4.39 13.77
CA LEU A 80 -5.49 -5.60 13.89
C LEU A 80 -4.43 -5.48 15.00
N LEU A 81 -3.57 -4.47 14.92
CA LEU A 81 -2.56 -4.16 15.92
C LEU A 81 -3.21 -3.75 17.25
N GLY A 82 -4.32 -3.01 17.20
CA GLY A 82 -5.14 -2.69 18.37
C GLY A 82 -5.52 -3.93 19.19
N VAL A 83 -6.00 -5.01 18.54
CA VAL A 83 -6.31 -6.27 19.23
C VAL A 83 -5.03 -7.03 19.63
N LEU A 84 -3.99 -7.02 18.79
CA LEU A 84 -2.72 -7.69 19.08
C LEU A 84 -1.93 -7.07 20.24
N SER A 85 -2.20 -5.82 20.60
CA SER A 85 -1.56 -5.11 21.74
C SER A 85 -1.75 -5.83 23.08
N LYS A 86 -2.74 -6.72 23.20
CA LYS A 86 -2.91 -7.59 24.37
C LYS A 86 -1.80 -8.63 24.53
N TYR A 87 -1.14 -8.98 23.43
CA TYR A 87 -0.14 -10.04 23.33
C TYR A 87 1.26 -9.52 23.02
N LEU A 88 1.36 -8.34 22.40
CA LEU A 88 2.59 -7.73 21.94
C LEU A 88 2.76 -6.35 22.56
N ASP A 89 3.98 -6.05 23.00
CA ASP A 89 4.41 -4.67 23.23
C ASP A 89 4.52 -3.98 21.86
N THR A 90 3.57 -3.11 21.54
CA THR A 90 3.48 -2.46 20.22
C THR A 90 4.61 -1.45 19.99
N ASP A 91 5.32 -1.04 21.05
CA ASP A 91 6.44 -0.12 20.97
C ASP A 91 7.80 -0.87 20.86
N LYS A 92 7.77 -2.21 20.80
CA LYS A 92 8.96 -3.04 20.61
C LYS A 92 8.78 -4.14 19.57
N GLY A 93 9.91 -4.66 19.09
CA GLY A 93 9.93 -5.85 18.24
C GLY A 93 9.20 -5.67 16.91
N PRO A 94 8.61 -6.75 16.36
CA PRO A 94 8.01 -6.73 15.02
C PRO A 94 6.86 -5.71 14.86
N ALA A 95 6.07 -5.46 15.91
CA ALA A 95 4.97 -4.50 15.85
C ALA A 95 5.47 -3.06 15.69
N ALA A 96 6.52 -2.68 16.41
CA ALA A 96 7.16 -1.37 16.27
C ALA A 96 7.79 -1.17 14.89
N VAL A 97 8.37 -2.23 14.31
CA VAL A 97 8.91 -2.20 12.93
C VAL A 97 7.80 -1.94 11.91
N MET A 98 6.63 -2.58 12.05
CA MET A 98 5.50 -2.33 11.14
C MET A 98 4.97 -0.90 11.25
N LYS A 99 4.86 -0.36 12.47
CA LYS A 99 4.46 1.04 12.66
C LYS A 99 5.45 2.01 12.04
N TYR A 100 6.75 1.79 12.24
CA TYR A 100 7.79 2.60 11.59
C TYR A 100 7.73 2.51 10.06
N GLU A 101 7.39 1.34 9.51
CA GLU A 101 7.21 1.20 8.06
C GLU A 101 6.00 1.97 7.54
N HIS A 102 4.90 2.06 8.30
CA HIS A 102 3.78 2.95 7.96
C HIS A 102 4.19 4.42 7.98
N GLU A 103 4.98 4.86 8.97
CA GLU A 103 5.53 6.23 9.02
C GLU A 103 6.40 6.52 7.77
N LEU A 104 7.26 5.58 7.38
CA LEU A 104 8.07 5.69 6.15
C LEU A 104 7.22 5.73 4.87
N LEU A 105 6.10 4.98 4.85
CA LEU A 105 5.16 4.99 3.75
C LEU A 105 4.46 6.35 3.64
N GLU A 106 4.03 6.94 4.74
CA GLU A 106 3.46 8.29 4.78
C GLU A 106 4.45 9.33 4.23
N GLU A 107 5.70 9.32 4.70
CA GLU A 107 6.76 10.20 4.16
C GLU A 107 6.96 10.01 2.65
N THR A 108 6.91 8.76 2.19
CA THR A 108 7.06 8.44 0.75
C THR A 108 5.90 8.98 -0.07
N PHE A 109 4.67 8.98 0.46
CA PHE A 109 3.52 9.60 -0.20
C PHE A 109 3.60 11.12 -0.20
N ASP A 110 4.08 11.74 0.87
CA ASP A 110 4.24 13.19 0.94
C ASP A 110 5.32 13.68 -0.07
N GLU A 111 6.42 12.94 -0.20
CA GLU A 111 7.43 13.19 -1.23
C GLU A 111 6.87 13.07 -2.66
N LEU A 112 5.96 12.12 -2.88
CA LEU A 112 5.29 11.91 -4.17
C LEU A 112 4.28 13.02 -4.45
N GLU A 113 3.49 13.42 -3.46
CA GLU A 113 2.52 14.52 -3.56
C GLU A 113 3.24 15.83 -3.91
N ALA A 114 4.31 16.16 -3.20
CA ALA A 114 5.11 17.36 -3.50
C ALA A 114 5.72 17.34 -4.91
N ALA A 115 6.11 16.17 -5.43
CA ALA A 115 6.57 16.05 -6.81
C ALA A 115 5.42 16.25 -7.82
N MET A 116 4.23 15.75 -7.50
CA MET A 116 3.03 15.86 -8.32
C MET A 116 2.50 17.30 -8.37
N GLU A 117 2.55 18.04 -7.26
CA GLU A 117 2.20 19.47 -7.21
C GLU A 117 3.09 20.29 -8.16
N ARG A 118 4.41 20.05 -8.13
CA ARG A 118 5.36 20.71 -9.06
C ARG A 118 5.07 20.39 -10.52
N LEU A 119 4.73 19.13 -10.81
CA LEU A 119 4.35 18.73 -12.18
C LEU A 119 3.03 19.38 -12.61
N ALA A 120 2.09 19.58 -11.68
CA ALA A 120 0.83 20.28 -11.97
C ALA A 120 1.03 21.75 -12.32
N GLU A 121 1.97 22.44 -11.67
CA GLU A 121 2.34 23.82 -12.00
C GLU A 121 2.99 23.94 -13.39
N ARG A 122 3.71 22.89 -13.82
CA ARG A 122 4.43 22.86 -15.09
C ARG A 122 4.22 21.53 -15.82
N PRO A 123 3.06 21.29 -16.46
CA PRO A 123 2.70 19.98 -17.02
C PRO A 123 3.61 19.44 -18.14
N ASN A 124 4.42 20.32 -18.74
CA ASN A 124 5.37 19.99 -19.81
C ASN A 124 6.83 19.93 -19.33
N ASP A 125 7.08 20.07 -18.02
CA ASP A 125 8.40 20.00 -17.43
C ASP A 125 8.85 18.53 -17.32
N GLU A 126 9.80 18.14 -18.17
CA GLU A 126 10.31 16.78 -18.22
C GLU A 126 11.07 16.40 -16.94
N GLU A 127 11.75 17.34 -16.28
CA GLU A 127 12.46 17.06 -15.02
C GLU A 127 11.44 16.76 -13.91
N ALA A 128 10.38 17.57 -13.82
CA ALA A 128 9.27 17.32 -12.88
C ALA A 128 8.61 15.96 -13.15
N PHE A 129 8.38 15.61 -14.43
CA PHE A 129 7.85 14.31 -14.82
C PHE A 129 8.76 13.15 -14.36
N GLN A 130 10.07 13.24 -14.62
CA GLN A 130 11.02 12.20 -14.22
C GLN A 130 11.10 12.08 -12.70
N ARG A 131 10.97 13.19 -11.96
CA ARG A 131 10.92 13.19 -10.50
C ARG A 131 9.69 12.45 -9.99
N VAL A 132 8.50 12.76 -10.51
CA VAL A 132 7.28 12.02 -10.18
C VAL A 132 7.43 10.54 -10.49
N ALA A 133 7.91 10.19 -11.69
CA ALA A 133 8.09 8.80 -12.09
C ALA A 133 9.10 8.05 -11.20
N ALA A 134 10.13 8.72 -10.70
CA ALA A 134 11.06 8.16 -9.73
C ALA A 134 10.39 7.95 -8.35
N GLN A 135 9.68 8.95 -7.84
CA GLN A 135 8.99 8.85 -6.54
C GLN A 135 7.87 7.82 -6.56
N PHE A 136 7.10 7.75 -7.63
CA PHE A 136 6.05 6.74 -7.78
C PHE A 136 6.64 5.32 -7.77
N ARG A 137 7.76 5.09 -8.46
CA ARG A 137 8.47 3.80 -8.41
C ARG A 137 8.97 3.47 -7.01
N ARG A 138 9.52 4.46 -6.29
CA ARG A 138 9.95 4.31 -4.90
C ARG A 138 8.77 3.90 -4.02
N ALA A 139 7.64 4.61 -4.10
CA ALA A 139 6.42 4.28 -3.38
C ALA A 139 5.98 2.84 -3.64
N CYS A 140 5.95 2.42 -4.92
CA CYS A 140 5.58 1.05 -5.26
C CYS A 140 6.51 -0.01 -4.67
N GLN A 141 7.81 0.26 -4.60
CA GLN A 141 8.76 -0.65 -4.00
C GLN A 141 8.51 -0.77 -2.48
N VAL A 142 8.41 0.36 -1.78
CA VAL A 142 8.19 0.37 -0.33
C VAL A 142 6.87 -0.34 0.03
N ILE A 143 5.78 -0.05 -0.69
CA ILE A 143 4.49 -0.71 -0.50
C ILE A 143 4.58 -2.21 -0.77
N GLY A 144 5.26 -2.61 -1.86
CA GLY A 144 5.44 -4.00 -2.22
C GLY A 144 6.17 -4.79 -1.15
N ASP A 145 7.28 -4.24 -0.65
CA ASP A 145 8.09 -4.82 0.41
C ASP A 145 7.33 -4.90 1.74
N HIS A 146 6.55 -3.86 2.06
CA HIS A 146 5.70 -3.81 3.24
C HIS A 146 4.63 -4.91 3.22
N CYS A 147 3.80 -4.95 2.16
CA CYS A 147 2.77 -5.98 2.01
C CYS A 147 3.36 -7.40 2.03
N TYR A 148 4.58 -7.59 1.52
CA TYR A 148 5.28 -8.88 1.58
C TYR A 148 5.59 -9.29 3.03
N LYS A 149 6.11 -8.37 3.86
CA LYS A 149 6.40 -8.63 5.27
C LYS A 149 5.14 -8.94 6.05
N GLU A 150 4.04 -8.25 5.76
CA GLU A 150 2.77 -8.53 6.41
C GLU A 150 2.25 -9.92 6.07
N GLU A 151 2.20 -10.26 4.79
CA GLU A 151 1.69 -11.55 4.31
C GLU A 151 2.50 -12.75 4.84
N ASN A 152 3.82 -12.58 5.02
CA ASN A 152 4.73 -13.66 5.38
C ASN A 152 5.13 -13.68 6.86
N ALA A 153 4.93 -12.58 7.59
CA ALA A 153 5.30 -12.49 9.01
C ALA A 153 4.17 -11.95 9.88
N ALA A 154 3.70 -10.71 9.64
CA ALA A 154 2.75 -10.07 10.56
C ALA A 154 1.40 -10.81 10.63
N PHE A 155 0.84 -11.20 9.48
CA PHE A 155 -0.41 -11.95 9.43
C PHE A 155 -0.25 -13.38 9.95
N VAL A 156 0.91 -14.01 9.77
CA VAL A 156 1.20 -15.33 10.35
C VAL A 156 1.26 -15.24 11.88
N LEU A 157 1.91 -14.20 12.40
CA LEU A 157 1.94 -13.93 13.84
C LEU A 157 0.52 -13.69 14.39
N ALA A 158 -0.27 -12.86 13.71
CA ALA A 158 -1.65 -12.58 14.08
C ALA A 158 -2.53 -13.86 14.07
N GLN A 159 -2.36 -14.71 13.06
CA GLN A 159 -3.07 -15.98 12.95
C GLN A 159 -2.81 -16.89 14.15
N ASN A 160 -1.59 -16.89 14.67
CA ASN A 160 -1.16 -17.76 15.76
C ASN A 160 -1.48 -17.20 17.14
N LEU A 161 -1.46 -15.88 17.32
CA LEU A 161 -1.72 -15.25 18.63
C LEU A 161 -3.21 -15.06 18.92
N LEU A 162 -4.00 -14.67 17.92
CA LEU A 162 -5.41 -14.33 18.14
C LEU A 162 -6.25 -15.58 18.40
N THR A 163 -7.13 -15.47 19.39
CA THR A 163 -8.17 -16.47 19.63
C THR A 163 -9.23 -16.45 18.52
N ASP A 164 -10.04 -17.51 18.43
CA ASP A 164 -11.09 -17.59 17.41
C ASP A 164 -12.15 -16.49 17.55
N SER A 165 -12.49 -16.10 18.78
CA SER A 165 -13.41 -14.99 19.04
C SER A 165 -12.83 -13.65 18.61
N GLU A 166 -11.53 -13.42 18.84
CA GLU A 166 -10.84 -12.21 18.41
C GLU A 166 -10.70 -12.14 16.89
N LYS A 167 -10.42 -13.26 16.21
CA LYS A 167 -10.43 -13.34 14.75
C LYS A 167 -11.78 -12.93 14.17
N VAL A 168 -12.88 -13.34 14.79
CA VAL A 168 -14.24 -12.93 14.41
C VAL A 168 -14.46 -11.44 14.69
N LEU A 169 -14.03 -10.93 15.85
CA LEU A 169 -14.14 -9.51 16.20
C LEU A 169 -13.40 -8.62 15.18
N VAL A 170 -12.14 -8.94 14.87
CA VAL A 170 -11.32 -8.21 13.88
C VAL A 170 -12.02 -8.21 12.53
N LEU A 171 -12.55 -9.35 12.07
CA LEU A 171 -13.30 -9.42 10.81
C LEU A 171 -14.51 -8.47 10.81
N GLN A 172 -15.28 -8.43 11.90
CA GLN A 172 -16.45 -7.56 12.01
C GLN A 172 -16.05 -6.08 11.98
N MET A 173 -15.00 -5.69 12.70
CA MET A 173 -14.49 -4.32 12.74
C MET A 173 -13.96 -3.87 11.37
N ILE A 174 -13.14 -4.70 10.71
CA ILE A 174 -12.62 -4.42 9.36
C ILE A 174 -13.77 -4.24 8.36
N ARG A 175 -14.81 -5.07 8.43
CA ARG A 175 -15.97 -4.95 7.54
C ARG A 175 -16.81 -3.70 7.79
N LYS A 176 -16.82 -3.17 9.01
CA LYS A 176 -17.53 -1.92 9.36
C LYS A 176 -16.75 -0.69 8.91
N LYS A 177 -15.42 -0.74 8.92
CA LYS A 177 -14.55 0.34 8.44
C LYS A 177 -14.47 0.32 6.90
N LYS A 178 -15.48 0.89 6.27
CA LYS A 178 -15.53 1.17 4.83
C LYS A 178 -15.38 2.68 4.62
N GLN A 179 -14.71 3.07 3.52
CA GLN A 179 -14.75 4.42 2.98
C GLN A 179 -16.20 4.88 2.81
#